data_AF-A0A1Y1V4P6-F1
#
_entry.id   AF-A0A1Y1V4P6-F1
#
_cell.length_a   1.000
_cell.length_b   1.000
_cell.length_c   1.000
_cell.angle_alpha   90.00
_cell.angle_beta   90.00
_cell.angle_gamma   90.00
#
_symmetry.space_group_name_H-M   'P 1'
#
loop_
_entity.id
_entity.type
_entity.pdbx_description
1 polymer ?
#
loop_
_entity_poly.entity_id
_entity_poly.type
_entity_poly.pdbx_seq_one_letter_code
_entity_poly.pdbx_strand_id
1 'polypeptide(L)'
;MVAKNNLIDYYEKFGRAIIENKNITIVENNPYEVFYACQKGIFIPNYYLIRPVGFAPDEVLLKDYKVIHEEIAIIDRTDQDSNVSARQLKKLKIKHRVLNKDYGGPLVLSNYKALLILPYQVSIMKMMENFRYGVVMLIPTEKLFRELSDDMYYEFPESDLKDVPDGLINYMEWYNEEFIDFFIYFDSWEELPEIIKKTNFLKYKKKEMEYMKKYEEKAINLWAQVLEINPSKDRINNDKPICDNSIFYNYNQ
;
A
#
# COMPACT_ATOMS: atom_id res chain seq x y z
N MET A 1 16.22 6.22 -16.94
CA MET A 1 15.79 7.61 -16.71
C MET A 1 15.52 8.23 -18.07
N VAL A 2 14.28 8.62 -18.35
CA VAL A 2 13.86 9.17 -19.66
C VAL A 2 14.33 10.63 -19.74
N ALA A 3 14.96 11.05 -20.84
CA ALA A 3 15.38 12.44 -21.00
C ALA A 3 14.19 13.39 -20.88
N LYS A 4 14.35 14.60 -20.34
CA LYS A 4 13.24 15.52 -20.02
C LYS A 4 12.32 15.81 -21.22
N ASN A 5 12.88 15.87 -22.43
CA ASN A 5 12.11 16.07 -23.68
C ASN A 5 11.27 14.84 -24.06
N ASN A 6 11.67 13.65 -23.65
CA ASN A 6 10.95 12.40 -23.90
C ASN A 6 9.82 12.19 -22.88
N LEU A 7 9.79 12.93 -21.75
CA LEU A 7 8.71 12.82 -20.76
C LEU A 7 7.40 13.45 -21.24
N ILE A 8 7.48 14.65 -21.84
CA ILE A 8 6.29 15.32 -22.41
C ILE A 8 5.75 14.47 -23.57
N ASP A 9 6.64 14.06 -24.49
CA ASP A 9 6.27 13.17 -25.60
C ASP A 9 5.63 11.85 -25.11
N TYR A 10 6.14 11.28 -24.01
CA TYR A 10 5.53 10.11 -23.38
C TYR A 10 4.11 10.39 -22.86
N TYR A 11 3.91 11.47 -22.10
CA TYR A 11 2.58 11.79 -21.54
C TYR A 11 1.57 12.12 -22.63
N GLU A 12 1.97 12.85 -23.67
CA GLU A 12 1.12 13.13 -24.83
C GLU A 12 0.72 11.86 -25.56
N LYS A 13 1.69 11.00 -25.90
CA LYS A 13 1.42 9.73 -26.60
C LYS A 13 0.56 8.80 -25.78
N PHE A 14 0.84 8.68 -24.48
CA PHE A 14 0.07 7.84 -23.58
C PHE A 14 -1.37 8.35 -23.43
N GLY A 15 -1.54 9.65 -23.18
CA GLY A 15 -2.86 10.26 -23.06
C GLY A 15 -3.70 10.12 -24.33
N ARG A 16 -3.10 10.34 -25.51
CA ARG A 16 -3.77 10.10 -26.81
C ARG A 16 -4.16 8.64 -26.97
N ALA A 17 -3.25 7.72 -26.66
CA ALA A 17 -3.52 6.30 -26.80
C ALA A 17 -4.75 5.85 -25.99
N ILE A 18 -4.93 6.37 -24.77
CA ILE A 18 -6.08 6.08 -23.90
C ILE A 18 -7.42 6.51 -24.54
N ILE A 19 -7.45 7.66 -25.21
CA ILE A 19 -8.70 8.19 -25.80
C ILE A 19 -8.96 7.59 -27.19
N GLU A 20 -7.93 7.42 -27.99
CA GLU A 20 -8.05 6.99 -29.39
C GLU A 20 -8.26 5.48 -29.53
N ASN A 21 -7.83 4.66 -28.55
CA ASN A 21 -7.90 3.20 -28.64
C ASN A 21 -8.91 2.62 -27.67
N LYS A 22 -10.06 2.20 -28.21
CA LYS A 22 -11.15 1.56 -27.43
C LYS A 22 -10.80 0.18 -26.88
N ASN A 23 -9.71 -0.44 -27.35
CA ASN A 23 -9.27 -1.77 -26.93
C ASN A 23 -8.22 -1.72 -25.81
N ILE A 24 -7.91 -0.53 -25.28
CA ILE A 24 -7.02 -0.37 -24.15
C ILE A 24 -7.86 -0.25 -22.88
N THR A 25 -7.61 -1.15 -21.93
CA THR A 25 -8.17 -1.10 -20.59
C THR A 25 -7.03 -0.80 -19.61
N ILE A 26 -7.18 0.27 -18.83
CA ILE A 26 -6.24 0.59 -17.76
C ILE A 26 -6.62 -0.20 -16.52
N VAL A 27 -5.61 -0.84 -15.91
CA VAL A 27 -5.74 -1.53 -14.63
C VAL A 27 -4.66 -0.97 -13.72
N GLU A 28 -5.06 -0.31 -12.64
CA GLU A 28 -4.15 0.15 -11.60
C GLU A 28 -4.09 -0.85 -10.44
N ASN A 29 -2.95 -0.89 -9.76
CA ASN A 29 -2.79 -1.74 -8.56
C ASN A 29 -3.09 -0.98 -7.26
N ASN A 30 -3.11 0.36 -7.29
CA ASN A 30 -3.39 1.19 -6.13
C ASN A 30 -4.00 2.53 -6.59
N PRO A 31 -4.82 3.19 -5.74
CA PRO A 31 -5.55 4.40 -6.14
C PRO A 31 -4.69 5.61 -6.53
N TYR A 32 -3.40 5.63 -6.14
CA TYR A 32 -2.51 6.73 -6.46
C TYR A 32 -2.08 6.74 -7.93
N GLU A 33 -2.13 5.62 -8.66
CA GLU A 33 -1.58 5.55 -10.02
C GLU A 33 -2.34 6.44 -11.01
N VAL A 34 -3.68 6.36 -11.02
CA VAL A 34 -4.50 7.24 -11.86
C VAL A 34 -4.43 8.70 -11.38
N PHE A 35 -4.34 8.94 -10.07
CA PHE A 35 -4.17 10.30 -9.53
C PHE A 35 -2.84 10.92 -9.97
N TYR A 36 -1.75 10.16 -9.89
CA TYR A 36 -0.43 10.58 -10.36
C TYR A 36 -0.45 10.87 -11.87
N ALA A 37 -1.07 10.00 -12.68
CA ALA A 37 -1.24 10.26 -14.10
C ALA A 37 -2.01 11.57 -14.37
N CYS A 38 -3.07 11.82 -13.59
CA CYS A 38 -3.81 13.07 -13.64
C CYS A 38 -2.93 14.29 -13.33
N GLN A 39 -2.11 14.23 -12.28
CA GLN A 39 -1.14 15.29 -11.96
C GLN A 39 -0.09 15.51 -13.07
N LYS A 40 0.12 14.51 -13.94
CA LYS A 40 0.97 14.63 -15.14
C LYS A 40 0.20 15.05 -16.40
N GLY A 41 -1.07 15.45 -16.28
CA GLY A 41 -1.88 15.95 -17.39
C GLY A 41 -2.50 14.85 -18.25
N ILE A 42 -2.63 13.63 -17.71
CA ILE A 42 -3.27 12.50 -18.39
C ILE A 42 -4.58 12.19 -17.68
N PHE A 43 -5.69 12.36 -18.40
CA PHE A 43 -7.00 11.95 -17.93
C PHE A 43 -7.27 10.49 -18.30
N ILE A 44 -7.60 9.67 -17.30
CA ILE A 44 -7.97 8.26 -17.48
C ILE A 44 -9.45 8.12 -17.11
N PRO A 45 -10.37 8.14 -18.10
CA PRO A 45 -11.80 8.14 -17.82
C PRO A 45 -12.32 6.79 -17.34
N ASN A 46 -11.68 5.69 -17.76
CA ASN A 46 -12.15 4.34 -17.49
C ASN A 46 -10.97 3.47 -17.06
N TYR A 47 -11.08 2.84 -15.89
CA TYR A 47 -10.06 1.93 -15.37
C TYR A 47 -10.64 0.95 -14.37
N TYR A 48 -9.86 -0.07 -14.02
CA TYR A 48 -10.13 -0.96 -12.90
C TYR A 48 -9.03 -0.84 -11.86
N LEU A 49 -9.41 -0.90 -10.58
CA LEU A 49 -8.47 -1.07 -9.48
C LEU A 49 -8.41 -2.56 -9.12
N ILE A 50 -7.30 -3.22 -9.48
CA ILE A 50 -7.05 -4.63 -9.17
C ILE A 50 -5.71 -4.77 -8.46
N ARG A 51 -5.77 -4.84 -7.13
CA ARG A 51 -4.64 -5.14 -6.25
C ARG A 51 -4.18 -6.60 -6.39
N PRO A 52 -2.90 -6.90 -6.06
CA PRO A 52 -2.41 -8.27 -6.03
C PRO A 52 -3.13 -9.14 -5.00
N VAL A 53 -3.21 -10.45 -5.28
CA VAL A 53 -3.81 -11.46 -4.40
C VAL A 53 -2.87 -11.97 -3.29
N GLY A 54 -1.63 -11.48 -3.26
CA GLY A 54 -0.72 -11.66 -2.12
C GLY A 54 -0.08 -13.05 -1.98
N PHE A 55 -0.01 -13.86 -3.04
CA PHE A 55 0.72 -15.14 -2.98
C PHE A 55 2.23 -14.91 -2.90
N ALA A 56 2.86 -15.55 -1.91
CA ALA A 56 4.31 -15.66 -1.86
C ALA A 56 4.80 -16.68 -2.90
N PRO A 57 6.03 -16.55 -3.42
CA PRO A 57 6.63 -17.52 -4.32
C PRO A 57 6.73 -18.92 -3.70
N ASP A 58 6.66 -19.96 -4.54
CA ASP A 58 6.70 -21.37 -4.11
C ASP A 58 7.94 -21.69 -3.25
N GLU A 59 9.08 -21.06 -3.53
CA GLU A 59 10.33 -21.27 -2.78
C GLU A 59 10.22 -20.86 -1.30
N VAL A 60 9.29 -19.95 -1.00
CA VAL A 60 8.99 -19.49 0.36
C VAL A 60 7.98 -20.44 1.02
N LEU A 61 7.00 -20.95 0.26
CA LEU A 61 5.96 -21.88 0.74
C LEU A 61 6.50 -23.25 1.16
N LEU A 62 7.60 -23.69 0.56
CA LEU A 62 8.21 -25.00 0.84
C LEU A 62 8.99 -25.06 2.17
N LYS A 63 9.14 -23.93 2.88
CA LYS A 63 9.88 -23.85 4.14
C LYS A 63 8.95 -23.97 5.33
N ASP A 64 9.28 -24.87 6.26
CA ASP A 64 8.52 -25.07 7.49
C ASP A 64 8.97 -24.06 8.57
N TYR A 65 8.10 -23.11 8.89
CA TYR A 65 8.37 -22.08 9.89
C TYR A 65 7.51 -22.36 11.13
N LYS A 66 8.06 -23.09 12.11
CA LYS A 66 7.34 -23.49 13.34
C LYS A 66 7.66 -22.63 14.57
N VAL A 67 8.53 -21.64 14.44
CA VAL A 67 9.02 -20.86 15.60
C VAL A 67 8.15 -19.64 15.79
N ILE A 68 7.32 -19.63 16.83
CA ILE A 68 6.54 -18.45 17.22
C ILE A 68 7.44 -17.47 17.99
N HIS A 69 7.42 -16.21 17.58
CA HIS A 69 8.18 -15.11 18.12
C HIS A 69 7.26 -14.10 18.81
N GLU A 70 7.45 -13.91 20.12
CA GLU A 70 6.75 -12.86 20.88
C GLU A 70 7.27 -11.43 20.59
N GLU A 71 8.28 -11.32 19.72
CA GLU A 71 8.90 -10.07 19.32
C GLU A 71 8.06 -9.29 18.29
N ILE A 72 8.14 -7.97 18.36
CA ILE A 72 7.75 -7.11 17.23
C ILE A 72 8.87 -7.14 16.17
N ALA A 73 8.52 -7.48 14.93
CA ALA A 73 9.45 -7.43 13.82
C ALA A 73 9.56 -5.99 13.27
N ILE A 74 10.77 -5.62 12.85
CA ILE A 74 11.07 -4.45 12.02
C ILE A 74 11.91 -4.95 10.85
N ILE A 75 11.64 -4.48 9.63
CA ILE A 75 12.45 -4.80 8.45
C ILE A 75 13.38 -3.63 8.19
N ASP A 76 14.69 -3.85 8.20
CA ASP A 76 15.70 -2.81 7.96
C ASP A 76 15.78 -2.47 6.46
N ARG A 77 14.79 -1.71 5.96
CA ARG A 77 14.70 -1.36 4.55
C ARG A 77 15.11 0.09 4.27
N THR A 78 14.67 0.98 5.15
CA THR A 78 14.81 2.44 5.07
C THR A 78 15.48 2.98 6.34
N ASP A 79 15.98 4.21 6.27
CA ASP A 79 16.61 4.84 7.43
C ASP A 79 15.63 5.01 8.60
N GLN A 80 14.34 5.24 8.34
CA GLN A 80 13.34 5.34 9.41
C GLN A 80 13.11 4.01 10.16
N ASP A 81 13.34 2.84 9.53
CA ASP A 81 13.16 1.54 10.20
C ASP A 81 14.17 1.36 11.34
N SER A 82 15.44 1.68 11.08
CA SER A 82 16.51 1.54 12.07
C SER A 82 16.64 2.76 12.99
N ASN A 83 16.59 3.98 12.44
CA ASN A 83 16.88 5.20 13.19
C ASN A 83 15.68 5.70 14.02
N VAL A 84 14.45 5.41 13.58
CA VAL A 84 13.22 5.80 14.29
C VAL A 84 12.63 4.57 14.99
N SER A 85 12.11 3.60 14.25
CA SER A 85 11.36 2.47 14.80
C SER A 85 12.16 1.64 15.82
N ALA A 86 13.32 1.10 15.44
CA ALA A 86 14.11 0.25 16.33
C ALA A 86 14.59 1.02 17.58
N ARG A 87 14.98 2.30 17.41
CA ARG A 87 15.40 3.17 18.50
C ARG A 87 14.27 3.42 19.51
N GLN A 88 13.04 3.68 19.04
CA GLN A 88 11.90 3.92 19.91
C GLN A 88 11.48 2.65 20.66
N LEU A 89 11.39 1.50 19.98
CA LEU A 89 11.09 0.22 20.65
C LEU A 89 12.14 -0.12 21.72
N LYS A 90 13.43 0.15 21.46
CA LYS A 90 14.51 -0.02 22.44
C LYS A 90 14.34 0.90 23.66
N LYS A 91 14.03 2.19 23.44
CA LYS A 91 13.77 3.17 24.52
C LYS A 91 12.63 2.71 25.44
N LEU A 92 11.57 2.16 24.84
CA LEU A 92 10.39 1.67 25.55
C LEU A 92 10.55 0.26 26.13
N LYS A 93 11.72 -0.37 25.93
CA LYS A 93 12.00 -1.76 26.36
C LYS A 93 11.00 -2.77 25.78
N ILE A 94 10.48 -2.51 24.58
CA ILE A 94 9.63 -3.45 23.84
C ILE A 94 10.53 -4.50 23.20
N LYS A 95 10.19 -5.78 23.39
CA LYS A 95 10.92 -6.90 22.77
C LYS A 95 10.71 -6.85 21.27
N HIS A 96 11.79 -6.64 20.51
CA HIS A 96 11.74 -6.49 19.06
C HIS A 96 12.93 -7.16 18.40
N ARG A 97 12.78 -7.42 17.10
CA ARG A 97 13.85 -7.94 16.25
C ARG A 97 13.90 -7.16 14.94
N VAL A 98 15.09 -6.65 14.63
CA VAL A 98 15.38 -6.06 13.33
C VAL A 98 15.82 -7.18 12.39
N LEU A 99 15.11 -7.30 11.28
CA LEU A 99 15.34 -8.29 10.23
C LEU A 99 15.99 -7.61 9.03
N ASN A 100 16.91 -8.31 8.37
CA ASN A 100 17.51 -7.83 7.14
C ASN A 100 16.51 -7.87 5.97
N LYS A 101 16.91 -7.37 4.80
CA LYS A 101 16.06 -7.35 3.59
C LYS A 101 15.66 -8.74 3.10
N ASP A 102 16.49 -9.76 3.38
CA ASP A 102 16.29 -11.16 2.99
C ASP A 102 15.65 -12.01 4.10
N TYR A 103 14.69 -11.43 4.84
CA TYR A 103 14.04 -12.05 5.99
C TYR A 103 13.18 -13.28 5.67
N GLY A 104 13.08 -13.69 4.40
CA GLY A 104 12.34 -14.90 3.99
C GLY A 104 10.84 -14.68 3.75
N GLY A 105 10.39 -13.43 3.61
CA GLY A 105 9.03 -13.13 3.14
C GLY A 105 7.94 -13.23 4.22
N PRO A 106 6.66 -13.12 3.81
CA PRO A 106 5.53 -12.98 4.74
C PRO A 106 5.33 -14.21 5.64
N LEU A 107 5.74 -15.41 5.20
CA LEU A 107 5.66 -16.61 6.02
C LEU A 107 6.55 -16.52 7.27
N VAL A 108 7.76 -15.94 7.17
CA VAL A 108 8.61 -15.71 8.35
C VAL A 108 7.96 -14.69 9.28
N LEU A 109 7.47 -13.58 8.72
CA LEU A 109 6.85 -12.51 9.49
C LEU A 109 5.57 -12.96 10.20
N SER A 110 4.84 -13.93 9.64
CA SER A 110 3.59 -14.45 10.21
C SER A 110 3.78 -15.17 11.55
N ASN A 111 5.03 -15.45 11.91
CA ASN A 111 5.40 -16.04 13.19
C ASN A 111 5.79 -15.00 14.25
N TYR A 112 5.98 -13.73 13.87
CA TYR A 112 6.18 -12.65 14.82
C TYR A 112 4.84 -12.16 15.36
N LYS A 113 4.89 -11.52 16.53
CA LYS A 113 3.69 -11.01 17.19
C LYS A 113 2.98 -9.96 16.33
N ALA A 114 3.77 -9.06 15.75
CA ALA A 114 3.35 -8.13 14.71
C ALA A 114 4.58 -7.56 14.00
N LEU A 115 4.36 -6.95 12.85
CA LEU A 115 5.32 -6.15 12.10
C LEU A 115 5.03 -4.66 12.36
N LEU A 116 6.03 -3.91 12.81
CA LEU A 116 5.95 -2.45 12.89
C LEU A 116 6.41 -1.87 11.54
N ILE A 117 5.58 -1.02 10.93
CA ILE A 117 5.88 -0.35 9.67
C ILE A 117 5.70 1.15 9.84
N LEU A 118 6.71 1.90 9.41
CA LEU A 118 6.57 3.32 9.11
C LEU A 118 6.32 3.45 7.60
N PRO A 119 5.13 3.88 7.15
CA PRO A 119 4.81 3.92 5.74
C PRO A 119 5.80 4.76 4.91
N TYR A 120 6.36 4.19 3.86
CA TYR A 120 7.36 4.85 3.00
C TYR A 120 6.94 4.89 1.51
N GLN A 121 5.78 4.32 1.19
CA GLN A 121 5.15 4.30 -0.14
C GLN A 121 3.63 4.26 0.04
N VAL A 122 2.89 4.74 -0.96
CA VAL A 122 1.41 4.82 -0.98
C VAL A 122 0.69 3.47 -0.90
N SER A 123 1.30 2.45 -1.50
CA SER A 123 0.85 1.07 -1.49
C SER A 123 2.07 0.19 -1.47
N ILE A 124 1.99 -0.96 -0.80
CA ILE A 124 2.99 -1.99 -0.95
C ILE A 124 2.29 -3.29 -1.34
N MET A 125 2.70 -3.91 -2.44
CA MET A 125 2.25 -5.28 -2.80
C MET A 125 2.46 -6.25 -1.62
N LYS A 126 3.52 -5.99 -0.84
CA LYS A 126 3.84 -6.69 0.41
C LYS A 126 2.75 -6.60 1.49
N MET A 127 1.89 -5.59 1.48
CA MET A 127 0.76 -5.44 2.41
C MET A 127 -0.27 -6.53 2.13
N MET A 128 -0.62 -6.72 0.86
CA MET A 128 -1.55 -7.78 0.44
C MET A 128 -0.96 -9.17 0.72
N GLU A 129 0.35 -9.35 0.51
CA GLU A 129 1.06 -10.58 0.94
C GLU A 129 0.99 -10.78 2.45
N ASN A 130 1.26 -9.73 3.23
CA ASN A 130 1.17 -9.77 4.69
C ASN A 130 -0.24 -10.17 5.16
N PHE A 131 -1.30 -9.57 4.60
CA PHE A 131 -2.67 -9.95 4.91
C PHE A 131 -2.96 -11.42 4.56
N ARG A 132 -2.44 -11.91 3.42
CA ARG A 132 -2.68 -13.28 2.95
C ARG A 132 -2.17 -14.31 3.94
N TYR A 133 -1.02 -14.04 4.55
CA TYR A 133 -0.38 -14.92 5.52
C TYR A 133 -0.61 -14.51 6.98
N GLY A 134 -1.46 -13.50 7.20
CA GLY A 134 -1.88 -13.08 8.53
C GLY A 134 -0.77 -12.46 9.36
N VAL A 135 0.04 -11.63 8.72
CA VAL A 135 1.06 -10.79 9.35
C VAL A 135 0.37 -9.52 9.86
N VAL A 136 0.14 -9.48 11.16
CA VAL A 136 -0.49 -8.32 11.80
C VAL A 136 0.46 -7.13 11.76
N MET A 137 -0.04 -5.96 11.37
CA MET A 137 0.76 -4.75 11.17
C MET A 137 0.40 -3.63 12.15
N LEU A 138 1.42 -3.08 12.80
CA LEU A 138 1.39 -1.87 13.62
C LEU A 138 1.87 -0.69 12.77
N ILE A 139 1.05 0.33 12.61
CA ILE A 139 1.38 1.53 11.82
C ILE A 139 1.00 2.81 12.58
N PRO A 140 1.69 3.94 12.38
CA PRO A 140 1.27 5.20 12.97
C PRO A 140 -0.11 5.62 12.43
N THR A 141 -0.87 6.39 13.20
CA THR A 141 -2.04 7.13 12.67
C THR A 141 -1.60 8.08 11.55
N GLU A 142 -2.55 8.54 10.71
CA GLU A 142 -2.26 9.57 9.70
C GLU A 142 -1.63 10.81 10.34
N LYS A 143 -2.14 11.24 11.50
CA LYS A 143 -1.62 12.37 12.26
C LYS A 143 -0.17 12.15 12.67
N LEU A 144 0.16 11.04 13.34
CA LEU A 144 1.53 10.76 13.75
C LEU A 144 2.46 10.58 12.54
N PHE A 145 1.97 9.98 11.45
CA PHE A 145 2.73 9.88 10.22
C PHE A 145 3.10 11.26 9.65
N ARG A 146 2.18 12.21 9.63
CA ARG A 146 2.48 13.59 9.19
C ARG A 146 3.58 14.20 10.05
N GLU A 147 3.48 14.09 11.38
CA GLU A 147 4.49 14.56 12.33
C GLU A 147 5.86 13.91 12.11
N LEU A 148 5.90 12.59 11.88
CA LEU A 148 7.14 11.85 11.62
C LEU A 148 7.74 12.16 10.25
N SER A 149 6.90 12.40 9.24
CA SER A 149 7.33 12.63 7.85
C SER A 149 8.03 13.97 7.62
N ASP A 150 7.99 14.86 8.61
CA ASP A 150 8.71 16.13 8.60
C ASP A 150 10.11 16.00 9.26
N ASP A 151 10.44 14.84 9.84
CA ASP A 151 11.77 14.54 10.37
C ASP A 151 12.77 14.22 9.24
N MET A 152 14.01 14.64 9.41
CA MET A 152 15.11 14.40 8.46
C MET A 152 15.44 12.92 8.22
N TYR A 153 15.02 12.02 9.12
CA TYR A 153 15.23 10.57 8.97
C TYR A 153 14.08 9.85 8.29
N TYR A 154 13.05 10.56 7.84
CA TYR A 154 11.87 9.98 7.23
C TYR A 154 11.82 10.29 5.73
N GLU A 155 11.88 9.25 4.90
CA GLU A 155 11.73 9.38 3.46
C GLU A 155 10.36 8.88 3.01
N PHE A 156 9.62 9.75 2.31
CA PHE A 156 8.35 9.44 1.65
C PHE A 156 8.29 10.17 0.29
N PRO A 157 8.53 9.46 -0.84
CA PRO A 157 8.64 10.08 -2.15
C PRO A 157 7.39 10.83 -2.60
N GLU A 158 6.20 10.32 -2.26
CA GLU A 158 4.90 10.91 -2.61
C GLU A 158 4.46 11.99 -1.60
N SER A 159 5.42 12.79 -1.13
CA SER A 159 5.22 13.83 -0.10
C SER A 159 4.17 14.88 -0.46
N ASP A 160 3.91 15.11 -1.75
CA ASP A 160 2.89 16.02 -2.25
C ASP A 160 1.46 15.60 -1.88
N LEU A 161 1.22 14.31 -1.60
CA LEU A 161 -0.05 13.84 -1.07
C LEU A 161 -0.43 14.46 0.27
N LYS A 162 0.55 14.98 1.03
CA LYS A 162 0.28 15.67 2.30
C LYS A 162 -0.48 16.98 2.08
N ASP A 163 -0.30 17.62 0.93
CA ASP A 163 -0.90 18.90 0.57
C ASP A 163 -2.24 18.75 -0.17
N VAL A 164 -2.55 17.54 -0.64
CA VAL A 164 -3.82 17.21 -1.30
C VAL A 164 -4.90 16.98 -0.21
N PRO A 165 -6.06 17.66 -0.28
CA PRO A 165 -7.18 17.40 0.62
C PRO A 165 -7.55 15.91 0.63
N ASP A 166 -7.56 15.31 1.81
CA ASP A 166 -7.78 13.87 2.02
C ASP A 166 -6.86 12.96 1.20
N GLY A 167 -5.71 13.47 0.73
CA GLY A 167 -4.81 12.77 -0.19
C GLY A 167 -4.25 11.47 0.39
N LEU A 168 -3.88 11.48 1.68
CA LEU A 168 -3.44 10.27 2.37
C LEU A 168 -4.58 9.26 2.50
N ILE A 169 -5.78 9.68 2.90
CA ILE A 169 -6.92 8.76 3.06
C ILE A 169 -7.33 8.14 1.72
N ASN A 170 -7.32 8.94 0.63
CA ASN A 170 -7.80 8.50 -0.67
C ASN A 170 -6.77 7.69 -1.47
N TYR A 171 -5.49 8.02 -1.33
CA TYR A 171 -4.44 7.49 -2.21
C TYR A 171 -3.41 6.61 -1.49
N MET A 172 -3.45 6.54 -0.16
CA MET A 172 -2.53 5.74 0.63
C MET A 172 -3.28 4.57 1.29
N GLU A 173 -2.94 3.34 0.91
CA GLU A 173 -3.62 2.13 1.38
C GLU A 173 -3.51 1.93 2.89
N TRP A 174 -2.52 2.55 3.53
CA TRP A 174 -2.33 2.54 4.97
C TRP A 174 -3.45 3.25 5.74
N TYR A 175 -4.20 4.16 5.11
CA TYR A 175 -5.20 5.00 5.77
C TYR A 175 -6.56 4.98 5.08
N ASN A 176 -6.70 4.24 3.98
CA ASN A 176 -7.95 4.20 3.26
C ASN A 176 -9.04 3.45 4.04
N GLU A 177 -10.29 3.77 3.75
CA GLU A 177 -11.44 3.20 4.46
C GLU A 177 -11.56 1.68 4.29
N GLU A 178 -11.08 1.13 3.16
CA GLU A 178 -11.11 -0.32 2.89
C GLU A 178 -10.22 -1.10 3.85
N PHE A 179 -9.06 -0.53 4.24
CA PHE A 179 -8.05 -1.22 5.04
C PHE A 179 -7.89 -0.73 6.47
N ILE A 180 -8.52 0.39 6.85
CA ILE A 180 -8.43 1.00 8.20
C ILE A 180 -8.60 -0.04 9.31
N ASP A 181 -9.45 -1.02 9.06
CA ASP A 181 -9.90 -1.97 10.05
C ASP A 181 -8.96 -3.20 10.18
N PHE A 182 -7.91 -3.27 9.35
CA PHE A 182 -6.92 -4.36 9.30
C PHE A 182 -5.58 -3.99 9.94
N PHE A 183 -5.38 -2.71 10.25
CA PHE A 183 -4.19 -2.23 10.92
C PHE A 183 -4.43 -1.99 12.40
N ILE A 184 -3.36 -2.03 13.17
CA ILE A 184 -3.34 -1.51 14.53
C ILE A 184 -2.63 -0.17 14.50
N TYR A 185 -3.41 0.90 14.61
CA TYR A 185 -2.87 2.26 14.66
C TYR A 185 -2.33 2.60 16.03
N PHE A 186 -1.29 3.44 16.04
CA PHE A 186 -0.84 4.14 17.23
C PHE A 186 -0.61 5.63 16.96
N ASP A 187 -1.04 6.50 17.86
CA ASP A 187 -0.91 7.96 17.81
C ASP A 187 0.33 8.47 18.56
N SER A 188 1.00 7.61 19.35
CA SER A 188 2.32 7.90 19.93
C SER A 188 3.15 6.65 20.20
N TRP A 189 4.46 6.81 20.36
CA TRP A 189 5.33 5.68 20.71
C TRP A 189 5.02 5.14 22.10
N GLU A 190 4.70 6.03 23.04
CA GLU A 190 4.48 5.74 24.46
C GLU A 190 3.27 4.82 24.73
N GLU A 191 2.29 4.78 23.83
CA GLU A 191 1.12 3.89 23.96
C GLU A 191 1.35 2.47 23.42
N LEU A 192 2.39 2.25 22.61
CA LEU A 192 2.68 0.92 22.04
C LEU A 192 2.74 -0.21 23.07
N PRO A 193 3.36 -0.06 24.26
CA PRO A 193 3.36 -1.12 25.26
C PRO A 193 1.95 -1.58 25.65
N GLU A 194 1.01 -0.64 25.74
CA GLU A 194 -0.35 -0.94 26.18
C GLU A 194 -1.24 -1.43 25.03
N ILE A 195 -1.03 -0.93 23.81
CA ILE A 195 -1.61 -1.51 22.58
C ILE A 195 -1.18 -2.98 22.45
N ILE A 196 0.12 -3.26 22.56
CA ILE A 196 0.67 -4.63 22.43
C ILE A 196 0.11 -5.57 23.50
N LYS A 197 -0.22 -5.06 24.68
CA LYS A 197 -0.78 -5.87 25.77
C LYS A 197 -2.28 -6.14 25.59
N LYS A 198 -3.05 -5.16 25.11
CA LYS A 198 -4.52 -5.26 24.99
C LYS A 198 -5.00 -5.88 23.68
N THR A 199 -4.20 -5.80 22.63
CA THR A 199 -4.59 -6.27 21.30
C THR A 199 -4.68 -7.79 21.23
N ASN A 200 -5.78 -8.26 20.64
CA ASN A 200 -5.93 -9.66 20.23
C ASN A 200 -5.39 -9.85 18.80
N PHE A 201 -4.08 -10.13 18.69
CA PHE A 201 -3.40 -10.32 17.40
C PHE A 201 -3.98 -11.49 16.58
N LEU A 202 -4.44 -12.56 17.24
CA LEU A 202 -5.08 -13.70 16.56
C LEU A 202 -6.37 -13.29 15.83
N LYS A 203 -7.13 -12.33 16.39
CA LYS A 203 -8.33 -11.79 15.75
C LYS A 203 -7.98 -11.04 14.46
N TYR A 204 -6.95 -10.20 14.49
CA TYR A 204 -6.46 -9.48 13.30
C TYR A 204 -5.97 -10.45 12.23
N LYS A 205 -5.09 -11.39 12.60
CA LYS A 205 -4.59 -12.45 11.73
C LYS A 205 -5.71 -13.20 11.00
N LYS A 206 -6.75 -13.61 11.73
CA LYS A 206 -7.90 -14.30 11.12
C LYS A 206 -8.69 -13.39 10.17
N LYS A 207 -8.94 -12.14 10.58
CA LYS A 207 -9.68 -11.14 9.77
C LYS A 207 -8.98 -10.88 8.43
N GLU A 208 -7.67 -10.64 8.46
CA GLU A 208 -6.83 -10.40 7.28
C GLU A 208 -6.87 -11.58 6.30
N MET A 209 -6.67 -12.80 6.80
CA MET A 209 -6.71 -14.01 5.97
C MET A 209 -8.09 -14.27 5.36
N GLU A 210 -9.17 -14.00 6.10
CA GLU A 210 -10.54 -14.11 5.60
C GLU A 210 -10.85 -13.07 4.52
N TYR A 211 -10.37 -11.83 4.70
CA TYR A 211 -10.47 -10.80 3.67
C TYR A 211 -9.77 -11.23 2.40
N MET A 212 -8.53 -11.73 2.47
CA MET A 212 -7.76 -12.11 1.29
C MET A 212 -8.38 -13.28 0.50
N LYS A 213 -9.12 -14.18 1.16
CA LYS A 213 -9.90 -15.23 0.46
C LYS A 213 -11.03 -14.62 -0.37
N LYS A 214 -11.79 -13.68 0.21
CA LYS A 214 -12.87 -12.98 -0.50
C LYS A 214 -12.34 -12.08 -1.60
N TYR A 215 -11.23 -11.40 -1.32
CA TYR A 215 -10.59 -10.51 -2.28
C TYR A 215 -10.02 -11.27 -3.48
N GLU A 216 -9.50 -12.48 -3.30
CA GLU A 216 -9.06 -13.33 -4.41
C GLU A 216 -10.22 -13.61 -5.40
N GLU A 217 -11.40 -13.97 -4.91
CA GLU A 217 -12.59 -14.16 -5.74
C GLU A 217 -12.99 -12.87 -6.47
N LYS A 218 -12.95 -11.73 -5.76
CA LYS A 218 -13.20 -10.40 -6.34
C LYS A 218 -12.20 -10.08 -7.45
N ALA A 219 -10.90 -10.29 -7.23
CA ALA A 219 -9.84 -10.01 -8.19
C ALA A 219 -9.97 -10.87 -9.46
N ILE A 220 -10.29 -12.17 -9.32
CA ILE A 220 -10.56 -13.05 -10.46
C ILE A 220 -11.78 -12.54 -11.25
N ASN A 221 -12.85 -12.15 -10.57
CA ASN A 221 -14.03 -11.60 -11.25
C ASN A 221 -13.72 -10.27 -11.96
N LEU A 222 -12.90 -9.39 -11.36
CA LEU A 222 -12.47 -8.15 -12.00
C LEU A 222 -11.63 -8.43 -13.25
N TRP A 223 -10.70 -9.39 -13.19
CA TRP A 223 -9.95 -9.82 -14.38
C TRP A 223 -10.86 -10.42 -15.46
N ALA A 224 -11.87 -11.20 -15.08
CA ALA A 224 -12.86 -11.71 -16.03
C ALA A 224 -13.66 -10.58 -16.71
N GLN A 225 -13.91 -9.46 -16.02
CA GLN A 225 -14.54 -8.28 -16.61
C GLN A 225 -13.58 -7.50 -17.53
N VAL A 226 -12.31 -7.36 -17.14
CA VAL A 226 -11.26 -6.75 -17.99
C VAL A 226 -11.10 -7.51 -19.30
N LEU A 227 -11.17 -8.84 -19.24
CA LEU A 227 -11.07 -9.75 -20.40
C LEU A 227 -12.41 -9.97 -21.13
N GLU A 228 -13.47 -9.24 -20.76
CA GLU A 228 -14.80 -9.31 -21.36
C GLU A 228 -15.47 -10.71 -21.29
N ILE A 229 -15.02 -11.57 -20.38
CA ILE A 229 -15.66 -12.85 -20.07
C ILE A 229 -16.97 -12.60 -19.30
N ASN A 230 -16.95 -11.62 -18.38
CA ASN A 230 -18.10 -11.17 -17.60
C ASN A 230 -18.48 -9.71 -17.95
N PRO A 231 -19.73 -9.29 -17.71
CA PRO A 231 -20.14 -7.89 -17.92
C PRO A 231 -19.33 -6.91 -17.05
N SER A 232 -18.84 -5.83 -17.67
CA SER A 232 -18.09 -4.75 -17.03
C SER A 232 -18.99 -3.91 -16.10
N LYS A 233 -19.11 -4.32 -14.83
CA LYS A 233 -19.93 -3.67 -13.80
C LYS A 233 -19.11 -2.87 -12.81
N ASP A 234 -17.89 -3.32 -12.53
CA ASP A 234 -17.02 -2.76 -11.50
C ASP A 234 -15.94 -1.83 -12.07
N ARG A 235 -16.08 -1.43 -13.34
CA ARG A 235 -15.21 -0.44 -13.96
C ARG A 235 -15.46 0.92 -13.33
N ILE A 236 -14.39 1.59 -12.91
CA ILE A 236 -14.46 2.97 -12.43
C ILE A 236 -14.56 3.87 -13.66
N ASN A 237 -15.57 4.73 -13.66
CA ASN A 237 -15.81 5.69 -14.75
C ASN A 237 -15.81 7.10 -14.15
N ASN A 238 -14.93 7.95 -14.65
CA ASN A 238 -14.86 9.36 -14.29
C ASN A 238 -15.20 10.20 -15.50
N ASP A 239 -16.12 11.15 -15.34
CA ASP A 239 -16.47 12.11 -16.41
C ASP A 239 -15.52 13.30 -16.48
N LYS A 240 -14.71 13.49 -15.43
CA LYS A 240 -13.76 14.60 -15.26
C LYS A 240 -12.48 14.13 -14.58
N PRO A 241 -11.35 14.83 -14.76
CA PRO A 241 -10.12 14.54 -14.03
C PRO A 241 -10.29 14.58 -12.51
N ILE A 242 -9.57 13.69 -11.81
CA ILE A 242 -9.64 13.53 -10.34
C ILE A 242 -8.62 14.39 -9.58
N CYS A 243 -7.93 15.30 -10.27
CA CYS A 243 -6.91 16.17 -9.72
C CYS A 243 -7.11 17.60 -10.22
N ASP A 244 -6.57 18.56 -9.48
CA ASP A 244 -6.54 19.97 -9.89
C ASP A 244 -5.31 20.24 -10.76
N ASN A 245 -5.44 19.97 -12.06
CA ASN A 245 -4.43 20.29 -13.07
C ASN A 245 -5.01 21.19 -14.15
N SER A 246 -4.27 22.22 -14.53
CA SER A 246 -4.69 23.18 -15.54
C SER A 246 -4.38 22.74 -16.97
N ILE A 247 -3.50 21.74 -17.14
CA ILE A 247 -3.02 21.31 -18.46
C ILE A 247 -3.23 19.80 -18.59
N PHE A 248 -4.03 19.41 -19.58
CA PHE A 248 -4.24 18.03 -19.98
C PHE A 248 -3.88 17.82 -21.45
N TYR A 249 -3.27 16.68 -21.75
CA TYR A 249 -2.90 16.30 -23.12
C TYR A 249 -4.04 15.60 -23.88
N ASN A 250 -5.04 15.11 -23.16
CA ASN A 250 -6.11 14.26 -23.70
C ASN A 250 -7.49 14.58 -23.13
N TYR A 251 -7.66 15.75 -22.50
CA TYR A 251 -8.92 16.24 -21.95
C TYR A 251 -9.06 17.74 -22.20
N ASN A 252 -10.20 18.16 -22.72
CA ASN A 252 -10.55 19.56 -22.87
C ASN A 252 -11.60 19.91 -21.82
N GLN A 253 -11.35 20.98 -21.05
CA GLN A 253 -12.27 21.50 -20.05
C GLN A 253 -13.53 22.12 -20.67
#